data_AF-A0A016VC37-F1
#
_entry.id   AF-A0A016VC37-F1
#
_cell.length_a   1.000
_cell.length_b   1.000
_cell.length_c   1.000
_cell.angle_alpha   90.00
_cell.angle_beta   90.00
_cell.angle_gamma   90.00
#
_symmetry.space_group_name_H-M   'P 1'
#
loop_
_entity.id
_entity.type
_entity.pdbx_description
1 polymer ?
#
loop_
_entity_poly.entity_id
_entity_poly.type
_entity_poly.pdbx_seq_one_letter_code
_entity_poly.pdbx_strand_id
1 'polypeptide(L)'
;MYLSAENFYFLKSDGFPLSPSQTNILGIPRRRAVEVVDARRPNYLSDDVTRKTINSQRNFLVMRDGVVVRAQPKWNVPKDAVGEGSIDAHSIGGFLEAVDSVNGFVQYVPVPLPNYQSYHGSWLATISRTPFIMVPHSNDKLLTIDTSGGVRSYELSPATLGKSFNEWKHSIGGTEDQDLRIEFERESDAFDASKLLDPKIGKFDPSNAPHHGGNQWMGGTGGYSTAGLGGVGGPFRLDAGHDVHQMPDEAKRQVPEHILRKAREIAKAEYQKKLKVLLLTPCSTRVTFMLRLLLDDNVPPRSRI
;
A
#
# COMPACT_ATOMS: atom_id res chain seq x y z
N MET A 1 10.27 23.94 24.64
CA MET A 1 11.28 23.34 23.75
C MET A 1 11.48 21.87 24.10
N TYR A 2 11.58 20.98 23.11
CA TYR A 2 11.97 19.58 23.34
C TYR A 2 13.48 19.43 23.20
N LEU A 3 14.08 18.68 24.11
CA LEU A 3 15.49 18.38 24.18
C LEU A 3 15.68 16.87 24.03
N SER A 4 16.70 16.49 23.28
CA SER A 4 17.01 15.11 22.98
C SER A 4 18.07 14.60 23.97
N ALA A 5 17.73 13.58 24.76
CA ALA A 5 18.64 12.90 25.67
C ALA A 5 18.52 11.38 25.52
N GLU A 6 19.59 10.62 25.73
CA GLU A 6 19.58 9.16 25.56
C GLU A 6 18.78 8.44 26.64
N ASN A 7 18.80 8.94 27.88
CA ASN A 7 18.19 8.27 29.03
C ASN A 7 16.71 8.64 29.23
N PHE A 8 16.16 9.53 28.41
CA PHE A 8 14.79 10.02 28.52
C PHE A 8 14.04 9.79 27.20
N TYR A 9 12.74 9.50 27.28
CA TYR A 9 11.88 9.38 26.11
C TYR A 9 11.72 10.75 25.44
N PHE A 10 11.41 11.76 26.25
CA PHE A 10 11.48 13.17 25.89
C PHE A 10 11.91 13.98 27.10
N LEU A 11 12.46 15.16 26.84
CA LEU A 11 12.75 16.17 27.85
C LEU A 11 12.21 17.50 27.32
N LYS A 12 11.37 18.17 28.10
CA LYS A 12 10.67 19.40 27.74
C LYS A 12 11.06 20.48 28.73
N SER A 13 11.53 21.62 28.23
CA SER A 13 11.81 22.81 29.01
C SER A 13 10.90 23.95 28.57
N ASP A 14 10.36 24.70 29.52
CA ASP A 14 9.54 25.89 29.33
C ASP A 14 10.35 27.20 29.25
N GLY A 15 11.65 27.19 29.61
CA GLY A 15 12.45 28.41 29.81
C GLY A 15 13.48 28.79 28.74
N PHE A 16 13.86 27.92 27.81
CA PHE A 16 14.95 28.22 26.85
C PHE A 16 14.43 28.87 25.54
N PRO A 17 15.08 29.94 25.00
CA PRO A 17 16.34 30.57 25.42
C PRO A 17 16.17 31.80 26.35
N LEU A 18 14.96 32.14 26.77
CA LEU A 18 14.64 33.46 27.33
C LEU A 18 14.79 33.59 28.86
N SER A 19 14.90 32.50 29.62
CA SER A 19 15.20 32.54 31.05
C SER A 19 15.96 31.28 31.52
N PRO A 20 17.15 31.41 32.13
CA PRO A 20 17.92 30.29 32.68
C PRO A 20 17.39 29.80 34.05
N SER A 21 16.13 30.12 34.41
CA SER A 21 15.54 29.61 35.64
C SER A 21 15.38 28.08 35.56
N GLN A 22 16.05 27.38 36.47
CA GLN A 22 16.24 25.93 36.56
C GLN A 22 14.96 25.10 36.74
N THR A 23 13.75 25.68 36.68
CA THR A 23 12.67 25.17 37.51
C THR A 23 11.67 24.22 36.87
N ASN A 24 11.62 24.03 35.55
CA ASN A 24 10.65 23.11 34.95
C ASN A 24 11.21 22.34 33.75
N ILE A 25 12.11 21.39 34.02
CA ILE A 25 12.46 20.34 33.07
C ILE A 25 11.52 19.15 33.32
N LEU A 26 10.60 18.91 32.40
CA LEU A 26 9.71 17.74 32.42
C LEU A 26 10.31 16.66 31.53
N GLY A 27 10.51 15.45 32.05
CA GLY A 27 11.01 14.35 31.24
C GLY A 27 10.61 12.99 31.79
N ILE A 28 10.37 12.05 30.89
CA ILE A 28 10.07 10.66 31.26
C ILE A 28 11.33 9.82 31.08
N PRO A 29 11.89 9.22 32.14
CA PRO A 29 13.07 8.38 32.03
C PRO A 29 12.74 7.11 31.25
N ARG A 30 13.70 6.65 30.44
CA ARG A 30 13.57 5.38 29.72
C ARG A 30 13.77 4.21 30.66
N ARG A 31 12.92 3.19 30.49
CA ARG A 31 13.15 1.89 31.12
C ARG A 31 14.19 1.17 30.29
N ARG A 32 15.28 0.72 30.93
CA ARG A 32 16.28 -0.11 30.27
C ARG A 32 15.67 -1.49 30.05
N ALA A 33 15.44 -1.86 28.79
CA ALA A 33 14.87 -3.15 28.46
C ALA A 33 15.82 -4.29 28.90
N VAL A 34 15.28 -5.29 29.58
CA VAL A 34 16.03 -6.49 30.00
C VAL A 34 16.18 -7.44 28.81
N GLU A 35 15.09 -7.63 28.06
CA GLU A 35 15.07 -8.36 26.79
C GLU A 35 14.86 -7.39 25.63
N VAL A 36 15.75 -7.46 24.63
CA VAL A 36 15.71 -6.63 23.43
C VAL A 36 15.47 -7.47 22.19
N VAL A 37 15.02 -6.83 21.11
CA VAL A 37 14.72 -7.49 19.83
C VAL A 37 15.92 -8.27 19.28
N ASP A 38 17.09 -7.64 19.26
CA ASP A 38 18.35 -8.29 18.92
C ASP A 38 19.49 -7.65 19.70
N ALA A 39 20.16 -8.42 20.55
CA ALA A 39 21.28 -7.93 21.37
C ALA A 39 22.57 -7.72 20.55
N ARG A 40 22.65 -8.26 19.33
CA ARG A 40 23.82 -8.11 18.46
C ARG A 40 24.03 -6.65 18.09
N ARG A 41 25.25 -6.17 18.31
CA ARG A 41 25.67 -4.84 17.91
C ARG A 41 26.60 -4.93 16.71
N PRO A 42 26.39 -4.11 15.67
CA PRO A 42 27.32 -4.02 14.55
C PRO A 42 28.75 -3.75 15.01
N ASN A 43 29.73 -4.39 14.36
CA ASN A 43 31.14 -4.30 14.74
C ASN A 43 31.67 -2.85 14.77
N TYR A 44 31.18 -1.98 13.88
CA TYR A 44 31.60 -0.58 13.85
C TYR A 44 31.21 0.22 15.11
N LEU A 45 30.28 -0.25 15.94
CA LEU A 45 29.98 0.35 17.26
C LEU A 45 31.01 -0.03 18.34
N SER A 46 31.81 -1.07 18.10
CA SER A 46 32.92 -1.44 18.97
C SER A 46 34.21 -0.67 18.66
N ASP A 47 34.29 -0.04 17.49
CA ASP A 47 35.38 0.86 17.15
C ASP A 47 35.27 2.18 17.93
N ASP A 48 36.31 2.49 18.70
CA ASP A 48 36.36 3.68 19.55
C ASP A 48 36.31 4.99 18.75
N VAL A 49 36.81 4.99 17.52
CA VAL A 49 36.79 6.17 16.65
C VAL A 49 35.36 6.44 16.18
N THR A 50 34.73 5.43 15.59
CA THR A 50 33.34 5.52 15.11
C THR A 50 32.36 5.79 16.26
N ARG A 51 32.58 5.19 17.43
CA ARG A 51 31.75 5.45 18.63
C ARG A 51 31.76 6.92 19.07
N LYS A 52 32.90 7.61 18.93
CA LYS A 52 33.03 9.04 19.28
C LYS A 52 32.36 9.97 18.27
N THR A 53 32.28 9.56 17.00
CA THR A 53 31.73 10.39 15.92
C THR A 53 30.22 10.21 15.75
N ILE A 54 29.66 9.09 16.20
CA ILE A 54 28.21 8.85 16.15
C ILE A 54 27.45 9.90 16.95
N ASN A 55 26.64 10.69 16.24
CA ASN A 55 25.69 11.59 16.87
C ASN A 55 24.38 10.84 17.20
N SER A 56 24.21 10.51 18.48
CA SER A 56 23.02 9.81 18.97
C SER A 56 21.73 10.62 18.94
N GLN A 57 21.83 11.94 18.78
CA GLN A 57 20.71 12.88 18.77
C GLN A 57 20.26 13.23 17.35
N ARG A 58 20.99 12.82 16.31
CA ARG A 58 20.69 13.20 14.91
C ARG A 58 19.35 12.66 14.41
N ASN A 59 18.91 11.52 14.90
CA ASN A 59 17.64 10.90 14.54
C ASN A 59 16.56 11.19 15.59
N PHE A 60 16.32 12.46 15.86
CA PHE A 60 15.27 12.93 16.75
C PHE A 60 14.44 13.98 16.02
N LEU A 61 13.12 13.78 15.97
CA LEU A 61 12.17 14.69 15.37
C LEU A 61 11.01 14.94 16.31
N VAL A 62 10.47 16.15 16.29
CA VAL A 62 9.23 16.50 16.99
C VAL A 62 8.20 16.88 15.95
N MET A 63 7.05 16.21 15.96
CA MET A 63 5.91 16.56 15.10
C MET A 63 5.06 17.67 15.73
N ARG A 64 4.19 18.28 14.92
CA ARG A 64 3.33 19.40 15.34
C ARG A 64 2.47 19.09 16.57
N ASP A 65 1.97 17.86 16.66
CA ASP A 65 1.04 17.44 17.70
C ASP A 65 1.74 17.03 19.01
N GLY A 66 3.04 17.31 19.15
CA GLY A 66 3.81 16.99 20.35
C GLY A 66 4.26 15.53 20.43
N VAL A 67 4.09 14.77 19.34
CA VAL A 67 4.65 13.43 19.19
C VAL A 67 6.15 13.55 18.90
N VAL A 68 6.95 12.91 19.74
CA VAL A 68 8.40 12.85 19.62
C VAL A 68 8.78 11.54 18.97
N VAL A 69 9.50 11.60 17.85
CA VAL A 69 9.93 10.41 17.11
C VAL A 69 11.44 10.27 17.16
N ARG A 70 11.91 9.07 17.47
CA ARG A 70 13.33 8.71 17.46
C ARG A 70 13.58 7.43 16.69
N ALA A 71 14.64 7.39 15.89
CA ALA A 71 15.08 6.12 15.29
C ALA A 71 15.86 5.29 16.32
N GLN A 72 15.42 4.06 16.54
CA GLN A 72 16.02 3.13 17.49
C GLN A 72 16.54 1.87 16.80
N PRO A 73 17.76 1.43 17.12
CA PRO A 73 18.27 0.14 16.68
C PRO A 73 17.66 -1.02 17.49
N LYS A 74 17.72 -2.24 16.95
CA LYS A 74 17.12 -3.45 17.57
C LYS A 74 17.60 -3.72 19.00
N TRP A 75 18.86 -3.42 19.30
CA TRP A 75 19.46 -3.63 20.63
C TRP A 75 19.02 -2.61 21.68
N ASN A 76 18.20 -1.63 21.31
CA ASN A 76 17.67 -0.61 22.22
C ASN A 76 16.13 -0.60 22.27
N VAL A 77 15.48 -1.62 21.70
CA VAL A 77 14.03 -1.75 21.62
C VAL A 77 13.62 -3.01 22.39
N PRO A 78 12.58 -2.94 23.26
CA PRO A 78 12.06 -4.10 23.97
C PRO A 78 11.61 -5.20 22.99
N LYS A 79 11.80 -6.46 23.37
CA LYS A 79 11.39 -7.61 22.53
C LYS A 79 9.90 -7.60 22.20
N ASP A 80 9.07 -7.12 23.14
CA ASP A 80 7.62 -6.99 23.00
C ASP A 80 7.19 -6.11 21.81
N ALA A 81 8.07 -5.23 21.32
CA ALA A 81 7.81 -4.34 20.20
C ALA A 81 7.62 -5.05 18.86
N VAL A 82 8.12 -6.28 18.69
CA VAL A 82 7.97 -7.05 17.44
C VAL A 82 6.56 -7.66 17.32
N GLY A 83 5.83 -7.74 18.44
CA GLY A 83 4.59 -8.52 18.53
C GLY A 83 4.84 -10.02 18.55
N GLU A 84 3.83 -10.80 18.94
CA GLU A 84 3.90 -12.26 18.99
C GLU A 84 3.95 -12.85 17.56
N GLY A 85 5.12 -12.88 16.94
CA GLY A 85 5.47 -13.78 15.84
C GLY A 85 4.99 -13.40 14.42
N SER A 86 4.37 -12.24 14.21
CA SER A 86 3.90 -11.85 12.87
C SER A 86 5.00 -11.31 11.94
N ILE A 87 6.14 -10.86 12.47
CA ILE A 87 7.20 -10.20 11.72
C ILE A 87 8.56 -10.84 12.04
N ASP A 88 9.29 -11.28 11.01
CA ASP A 88 10.66 -11.79 11.17
C ASP A 88 11.59 -10.65 11.60
N ALA A 89 12.21 -10.80 12.78
CA ALA A 89 13.16 -9.83 13.33
C ALA A 89 14.35 -9.56 12.39
N HIS A 90 14.72 -10.49 11.50
CA HIS A 90 15.79 -10.27 10.54
C HIS A 90 15.39 -9.27 9.48
N SER A 91 14.14 -9.29 9.01
CA SER A 91 13.62 -8.39 7.98
C SER A 91 13.54 -6.92 8.41
N ILE A 92 13.63 -6.63 9.71
CA ILE A 92 13.56 -5.30 10.29
C ILE A 92 14.95 -4.64 10.28
N GLY A 93 15.09 -3.38 9.88
CA GLY A 93 16.34 -2.62 9.99
C GLY A 93 16.48 -1.87 11.31
N GLY A 94 15.36 -1.45 11.88
CA GLY A 94 15.27 -0.75 13.15
C GLY A 94 13.82 -0.35 13.42
N PHE A 95 13.60 0.53 14.40
CA PHE A 95 12.27 0.98 14.78
C PHE A 95 12.20 2.50 14.83
N LEU A 96 11.02 3.04 14.52
CA LEU A 96 10.63 4.39 14.90
C LEU A 96 9.94 4.30 16.26
N GLU A 97 10.53 4.91 17.26
CA GLU A 97 9.92 5.07 18.57
C GLU A 97 9.14 6.39 18.57
N ALA A 98 7.83 6.29 18.50
CA ALA A 98 6.90 7.39 18.60
C ALA A 98 6.42 7.53 20.05
N VAL A 99 6.70 8.67 20.67
CA VAL A 99 6.31 8.98 22.04
C VAL A 99 5.29 10.10 22.00
N ASP A 100 4.07 9.80 22.42
CA ASP A 100 3.05 10.82 22.65
C ASP A 100 3.28 11.44 24.04
N SER A 101 3.73 12.70 24.04
CA SER A 101 3.98 13.44 25.28
C SER A 101 2.70 13.85 26.02
N VAL A 102 1.55 13.86 25.35
CA VAL A 102 0.25 14.25 25.92
C VAL A 102 -0.45 13.05 26.53
N ASN A 103 -0.55 11.95 25.77
CA ASN A 103 -1.25 10.73 26.22
C ASN A 103 -0.34 9.75 26.98
N GLY A 104 0.98 9.97 26.95
CA GLY A 104 1.95 9.20 27.72
C GLY A 104 2.16 7.76 27.23
N PHE A 105 1.87 7.47 25.96
CA PHE A 105 2.15 6.16 25.37
C PHE A 105 3.40 6.19 24.48
N VAL A 106 4.07 5.05 24.41
CA VAL A 106 5.23 4.82 23.54
C VAL A 106 4.87 3.70 22.58
N GLN A 107 5.03 3.96 21.28
CA GLN A 107 4.81 2.98 20.24
C GLN A 107 6.09 2.76 19.43
N TYR A 108 6.34 1.51 19.07
CA TYR A 108 7.46 1.12 18.21
C TYR A 108 6.91 0.70 16.86
N VAL A 109 7.33 1.37 15.79
CA VAL A 109 6.96 1.05 14.42
C VAL A 109 8.16 0.45 13.70
N PRO A 110 8.08 -0.79 13.20
CA PRO A 110 9.21 -1.44 12.53
C PRO A 110 9.49 -0.77 11.19
N VAL A 111 10.77 -0.49 10.93
CA VAL A 111 11.27 -0.04 9.63
C VAL A 111 11.95 -1.23 8.96
N PRO A 112 11.54 -1.63 7.75
CA PRO A 112 12.17 -2.74 7.03
C PRO A 112 13.66 -2.49 6.75
N LEU A 113 14.41 -3.56 6.56
CA LEU A 113 15.78 -3.48 6.06
C LEU A 113 15.84 -2.84 4.66
N PRO A 114 16.98 -2.24 4.29
CA PRO A 114 17.25 -1.86 2.91
C PRO A 114 17.15 -3.08 1.99
N ASN A 115 16.57 -2.91 0.80
CA ASN A 115 16.39 -4.01 -0.16
C ASN A 115 17.72 -4.54 -0.69
N TYR A 116 18.74 -3.68 -0.77
CA TYR A 116 20.07 -4.00 -1.24
C TYR A 116 21.12 -3.50 -0.25
N GLN A 117 22.19 -4.29 -0.08
CA GLN A 117 23.34 -3.86 0.69
C GLN A 117 24.15 -2.86 -0.14
N SER A 118 24.44 -1.70 0.43
CA SER A 118 25.27 -0.67 -0.21
C SER A 118 26.62 -0.52 0.49
N TYR A 119 27.62 -0.03 -0.26
CA TYR A 119 28.95 0.26 0.27
C TYR A 119 28.97 1.43 1.26
N HIS A 120 27.87 2.18 1.36
CA HIS A 120 27.74 3.33 2.25
C HIS A 120 27.37 2.96 3.68
N GLY A 121 27.21 1.67 4.02
CA GLY A 121 26.89 1.22 5.38
C GLY A 121 27.89 1.73 6.43
N SER A 122 29.19 1.68 6.15
CA SER A 122 30.23 2.18 7.06
C SER A 122 30.18 3.70 7.25
N TRP A 123 29.85 4.45 6.19
CA TRP A 123 29.65 5.89 6.31
C TRP A 123 28.38 6.21 7.09
N LEU A 124 27.26 5.55 6.79
CA LEU A 124 26.00 5.75 7.52
C LEU A 124 26.18 5.48 9.02
N ALA A 125 26.97 4.46 9.36
CA ALA A 125 27.32 4.15 10.74
C ALA A 125 28.03 5.29 11.49
N THR A 126 28.71 6.22 10.81
CA THR A 126 29.32 7.40 11.45
C THR A 126 28.30 8.49 11.79
N ILE A 127 27.12 8.45 11.17
CA ILE A 127 26.11 9.52 11.28
C ILE A 127 24.83 9.07 11.99
N SER A 128 24.52 7.77 11.99
CA SER A 128 23.27 7.20 12.48
C SER A 128 23.52 5.84 13.15
N ARG A 129 22.75 5.54 14.20
CA ARG A 129 22.74 4.22 14.86
C ARG A 129 21.87 3.18 14.14
N THR A 130 21.08 3.62 13.17
CA THR A 130 20.14 2.79 12.38
C THR A 130 20.55 2.77 10.90
N PRO A 131 20.19 1.73 10.13
CA PRO A 131 20.50 1.62 8.69
C PRO A 131 19.66 2.55 7.80
N PHE A 132 19.00 3.55 8.40
CA PHE A 132 18.23 4.61 7.76
C PHE A 132 18.36 5.90 8.56
N ILE A 133 18.08 7.03 7.90
CA ILE A 133 17.95 8.35 8.51
C ILE A 133 16.49 8.81 8.49
N MET A 134 16.12 9.66 9.43
CA MET A 134 14.80 10.30 9.48
C MET A 134 14.88 11.73 8.93
N VAL A 135 13.91 12.10 8.11
CA VAL A 135 13.82 13.45 7.52
C VAL A 135 12.39 13.95 7.65
N PRO A 136 12.17 15.16 8.22
CA PRO A 136 10.85 15.79 8.18
C PRO A 136 10.50 16.17 6.74
N HIS A 137 9.30 15.82 6.29
CA HIS A 137 8.81 16.22 4.96
C HIS A 137 7.68 17.24 5.04
N SER A 138 6.73 17.01 5.94
CA SER A 138 5.73 18.01 6.33
C SER A 138 5.61 18.06 7.84
N ASN A 139 4.77 18.95 8.35
CA ASN A 139 4.50 19.04 9.80
C ASN A 139 3.92 17.75 10.40
N ASP A 140 3.34 16.90 9.53
CA ASP A 140 2.57 15.72 9.93
C ASP A 140 3.16 14.40 9.41
N LYS A 141 4.07 14.47 8.42
CA LYS A 141 4.69 13.29 7.79
C LYS A 141 6.19 13.27 7.98
N LEU A 142 6.69 12.09 8.33
CA LEU A 142 8.10 11.76 8.44
C LEU A 142 8.50 10.86 7.28
N LEU A 143 9.70 11.07 6.74
CA LEU A 143 10.32 10.15 5.79
C LEU A 143 11.48 9.41 6.44
N THR A 144 11.62 8.13 6.13
CA THR A 144 12.88 7.40 6.33
C THR A 144 13.55 7.17 5.00
N ILE A 145 14.86 7.39 4.95
CA ILE A 145 15.68 7.13 3.78
C ILE A 145 16.71 6.08 4.16
N ASP A 146 16.73 4.97 3.42
CA ASP A 146 17.68 3.89 3.62
C ASP A 146 18.92 4.01 2.72
N THR A 147 19.95 3.21 3.01
CA THR A 147 21.22 3.21 2.25
C THR A 147 21.10 2.69 0.81
N SER A 148 19.97 2.06 0.46
CA SER A 148 19.67 1.57 -0.88
C SER A 148 18.89 2.59 -1.72
N GLY A 149 18.56 3.76 -1.16
CA GLY A 149 17.74 4.79 -1.80
C GLY A 149 16.23 4.56 -1.63
N GLY A 150 15.83 3.60 -0.80
CA GLY A 150 14.44 3.38 -0.44
C GLY A 150 13.93 4.49 0.47
N VAL A 151 12.91 5.20 -0.01
CA VAL A 151 12.21 6.25 0.74
C VAL A 151 10.87 5.69 1.20
N ARG A 152 10.57 5.84 2.50
CA ARG A 152 9.29 5.43 3.08
C ARG A 152 8.69 6.59 3.85
N SER A 153 7.38 6.80 3.69
CA SER A 153 6.63 7.83 4.41
C SER A 153 5.85 7.23 5.57
N TYR A 154 5.91 7.89 6.72
CA TYR A 154 5.21 7.51 7.93
C TYR A 154 4.36 8.67 8.43
N GLU A 155 3.20 8.30 8.96
CA GLU A 155 2.25 9.17 9.60
C GLU A 155 2.04 8.62 11.01
N LEU A 156 2.52 9.35 12.02
CA LEU A 156 2.53 8.90 13.42
C LEU A 156 1.74 9.83 14.32
N SER A 157 1.23 10.94 13.79
CA SER A 157 0.29 11.79 14.52
C SER A 157 -1.08 11.10 14.61
N PRO A 158 -1.68 11.00 15.81
CA PRO A 158 -3.04 10.48 15.96
C PRO A 158 -4.08 11.29 15.17
N ALA A 159 -3.93 12.61 15.10
CA ALA A 159 -4.91 13.50 14.47
C ALA A 159 -4.98 13.29 12.96
N THR A 160 -3.83 13.16 12.31
CA THR A 160 -3.77 12.98 10.86
C THR A 160 -4.01 11.52 10.47
N LEU A 161 -3.50 10.56 11.28
CA LEU A 161 -3.66 9.13 11.03
C LEU A 161 -5.14 8.73 10.97
N GLY A 162 -5.99 9.27 11.84
CA GLY A 162 -7.43 9.01 11.80
C GLY A 162 -8.11 9.49 10.51
N LYS A 163 -7.71 10.67 10.01
CA LYS A 163 -8.20 11.21 8.73
C LYS A 163 -7.73 10.35 7.56
N SER A 164 -6.44 10.06 7.49
CA SER A 164 -5.80 9.24 6.46
C SER A 164 -6.39 7.82 6.42
N PHE A 165 -6.67 7.23 7.59
CA PHE A 165 -7.35 5.93 7.70
C PHE A 165 -8.78 5.96 7.16
N ASN A 166 -9.55 7.01 7.45
CA ASN A 166 -10.91 7.17 6.92
C ASN A 166 -10.91 7.37 5.39
N GLU A 167 -9.98 8.17 4.86
CA GLU A 167 -9.80 8.35 3.41
C GLU A 167 -9.41 7.03 2.71
N TRP A 168 -8.50 6.26 3.33
CA TRP A 168 -8.14 4.94 2.84
C TRP A 168 -9.34 3.98 2.90
N LYS A 169 -10.10 3.96 4.00
CA LYS A 169 -11.30 3.13 4.14
C LYS A 169 -12.35 3.45 3.07
N HIS A 170 -12.52 4.73 2.74
CA HIS A 170 -13.35 5.15 1.61
C HIS A 170 -12.81 4.63 0.28
N SER A 171 -11.48 4.67 0.08
CA SER A 171 -10.83 4.22 -1.17
C SER A 171 -10.91 2.70 -1.41
N ILE A 172 -11.03 1.89 -0.36
CA ILE A 172 -11.14 0.42 -0.46
C ILE A 172 -12.60 -0.03 -0.69
N GLY A 173 -13.55 0.91 -0.87
CA GLY A 173 -14.91 0.61 -1.36
C GLY A 173 -15.82 -0.06 -0.34
N GLY A 174 -15.58 0.14 0.96
CA GLY A 174 -16.35 -0.50 2.03
C GLY A 174 -17.64 0.25 2.43
N THR A 175 -17.75 1.53 2.09
CA THR A 175 -18.89 2.38 2.46
C THR A 175 -19.05 3.47 1.41
N GLU A 176 -20.18 3.43 0.70
CA GLU A 176 -20.77 4.57 -0.05
C GLU A 176 -20.16 4.94 -1.41
N ASP A 177 -19.80 3.95 -2.23
CA ASP A 177 -19.49 4.15 -3.67
C ASP A 177 -20.76 4.39 -4.54
N GLN A 178 -21.88 4.76 -3.91
CA GLN A 178 -23.13 5.14 -4.58
C GLN A 178 -23.14 6.62 -4.96
N ASP A 179 -22.51 7.50 -4.16
CA ASP A 179 -22.66 8.96 -4.30
C ASP A 179 -21.77 9.59 -5.40
N LEU A 180 -20.77 8.85 -5.89
CA LEU A 180 -19.95 9.29 -7.03
C LEU A 180 -20.52 8.88 -8.39
N ARG A 181 -21.70 8.23 -8.41
CA ARG A 181 -22.37 7.84 -9.65
C ARG A 181 -23.29 8.96 -10.12
N ILE A 182 -22.89 9.64 -11.19
CA ILE A 182 -23.80 10.52 -11.92
C ILE A 182 -24.62 9.64 -12.86
N GLU A 183 -25.78 9.18 -12.40
CA GLU A 183 -26.76 8.47 -13.22
C GLU A 183 -27.59 9.50 -13.99
N PHE A 184 -27.40 9.56 -15.31
CA PHE A 184 -28.32 10.30 -16.17
C PHE A 184 -29.50 9.38 -16.49
N GLU A 185 -30.68 9.67 -15.94
CA GLU A 185 -31.92 9.07 -16.39
C GLU A 185 -32.15 9.45 -17.86
N ARG A 186 -31.90 8.51 -18.78
CA ARG A 186 -32.47 8.57 -20.12
C ARG A 186 -33.87 7.99 -20.04
N GLU A 187 -34.80 8.61 -20.75
CA GLU A 187 -36.20 8.19 -20.88
C GLU A 187 -36.31 6.66 -21.04
N SER A 188 -37.31 6.09 -20.36
CA SER A 188 -37.63 4.65 -20.21
C SER A 188 -37.67 3.84 -21.51
N ASP A 189 -37.71 4.54 -22.64
CA ASP A 189 -37.95 3.99 -23.97
C ASP A 189 -36.64 3.76 -24.74
N ALA A 190 -35.49 4.11 -24.13
CA ALA A 190 -34.16 3.95 -24.73
C ALA A 190 -33.62 2.50 -24.68
N PHE A 191 -34.17 1.65 -23.80
CA PHE A 191 -33.82 0.23 -23.72
C PHE A 191 -34.84 -0.62 -24.46
N ASP A 192 -34.42 -1.19 -25.59
CA ASP A 192 -35.26 -2.04 -26.41
C ASP A 192 -34.75 -3.48 -26.34
N ALA A 193 -35.43 -4.30 -25.52
CA ALA A 193 -35.09 -5.71 -25.35
C ALA A 193 -35.15 -6.51 -26.66
N SER A 194 -35.86 -6.03 -27.69
CA SER A 194 -35.90 -6.66 -29.01
C SER A 194 -34.59 -6.50 -29.80
N LYS A 195 -33.72 -5.56 -29.41
CA LYS A 195 -32.38 -5.35 -30.01
C LYS A 195 -31.29 -6.23 -29.39
N LEU A 196 -31.61 -7.02 -28.36
CA LEU A 196 -30.71 -8.01 -27.77
C LEU A 196 -30.64 -9.24 -28.69
N LEU A 197 -29.51 -9.38 -29.37
CA LEU A 197 -29.21 -10.51 -30.24
C LEU A 197 -28.17 -11.40 -29.55
N ASP A 198 -27.84 -12.52 -30.19
CA ASP A 198 -26.80 -13.41 -29.68
C ASP A 198 -25.45 -12.67 -29.52
N PRO A 199 -24.72 -12.92 -28.41
CA PRO A 199 -23.50 -12.22 -28.08
C PRO A 199 -22.42 -12.48 -29.13
N LYS A 200 -21.70 -11.44 -29.55
CA LYS A 200 -20.65 -11.51 -30.57
C LYS A 200 -19.44 -10.67 -30.18
N ILE A 201 -18.29 -11.01 -30.77
CA ILE A 201 -17.03 -10.32 -30.51
C ILE A 201 -17.00 -8.94 -31.20
N GLY A 202 -17.64 -8.82 -32.37
CA GLY A 202 -17.63 -7.60 -33.19
C GLY A 202 -16.47 -7.56 -34.18
N LYS A 203 -16.48 -6.57 -35.08
CA LYS A 203 -15.40 -6.34 -36.06
C LYS A 203 -14.37 -5.37 -35.47
N PHE A 204 -13.10 -5.56 -35.83
CA PHE A 204 -12.03 -4.61 -35.51
C PHE A 204 -12.10 -3.42 -36.47
N ASP A 205 -12.04 -2.20 -35.94
CA ASP A 205 -11.94 -0.97 -36.72
C ASP A 205 -10.45 -0.59 -36.92
N PRO A 206 -9.92 -0.62 -38.16
CA PRO A 206 -8.56 -0.17 -38.44
C PRO A 206 -8.31 1.31 -38.13
N SER A 207 -9.34 2.15 -38.14
CA SER A 207 -9.24 3.59 -37.88
C SER A 207 -9.40 3.96 -36.40
N ASN A 208 -9.72 2.99 -35.54
CA ASN A 208 -10.06 3.19 -34.12
C ASN A 208 -10.99 4.40 -33.87
N ALA A 209 -12.02 4.57 -34.71
CA ALA A 209 -12.94 5.68 -34.54
C ALA A 209 -13.86 5.46 -33.31
N PRO A 210 -14.29 6.53 -32.62
CA PRO A 210 -15.18 6.39 -31.47
C PRO A 210 -16.59 5.98 -31.93
N HIS A 211 -16.98 4.74 -31.62
CA HIS A 211 -18.32 4.22 -31.92
C HIS A 211 -19.18 4.18 -30.65
N HIS A 212 -20.28 4.94 -30.65
CA HIS A 212 -21.26 5.00 -29.57
C HIS A 212 -22.58 4.31 -29.98
N GLY A 213 -23.00 3.29 -29.24
CA GLY A 213 -24.23 2.55 -29.54
C GLY A 213 -24.17 1.68 -30.81
N GLY A 214 -25.00 0.63 -30.84
CA GLY A 214 -25.02 -0.36 -31.92
C GLY A 214 -24.33 -1.69 -31.58
N ASN A 215 -24.16 -2.56 -32.58
CA ASN A 215 -23.66 -3.92 -32.38
C ASN A 215 -22.51 -4.31 -33.33
N GLN A 216 -21.96 -3.43 -34.16
CA GLN A 216 -21.04 -3.87 -35.23
C GLN A 216 -19.57 -3.92 -34.80
N TRP A 217 -19.13 -2.98 -33.97
CA TRP A 217 -17.72 -2.75 -33.66
C TRP A 217 -17.31 -3.32 -32.31
N MET A 218 -16.17 -4.01 -32.29
CA MET A 218 -15.52 -4.51 -31.09
C MET A 218 -14.81 -3.34 -30.39
N GLY A 219 -15.12 -3.08 -29.12
CA GLY A 219 -14.53 -1.99 -28.34
C GLY A 219 -15.32 -0.67 -28.35
N GLY A 220 -16.51 -0.63 -28.95
CA GLY A 220 -17.41 0.52 -28.83
C GLY A 220 -17.97 0.70 -27.41
N THR A 221 -18.54 1.87 -27.13
CA THR A 221 -19.12 2.20 -25.81
C THR A 221 -20.65 2.23 -25.85
N GLY A 222 -21.30 1.67 -24.82
CA GLY A 222 -22.77 1.71 -24.67
C GLY A 222 -23.60 0.91 -25.69
N GLY A 223 -23.01 -0.09 -26.35
CA GLY A 223 -23.67 -0.92 -27.37
C GLY A 223 -24.43 -2.16 -26.86
N TYR A 224 -25.08 -2.88 -27.78
CA TYR A 224 -25.81 -4.13 -27.50
C TYR A 224 -25.07 -5.34 -28.06
N SER A 225 -25.05 -6.44 -27.30
CA SER A 225 -24.66 -7.80 -27.72
C SER A 225 -23.20 -7.95 -28.22
N THR A 226 -22.39 -6.90 -28.19
CA THR A 226 -21.01 -6.90 -28.74
C THR A 226 -19.98 -6.62 -27.65
N ALA A 227 -18.77 -7.19 -27.79
CA ALA A 227 -17.69 -6.95 -26.84
C ALA A 227 -17.27 -5.47 -26.85
N GLY A 228 -17.30 -4.84 -25.68
CA GLY A 228 -17.08 -3.40 -25.52
C GLY A 228 -17.27 -2.94 -24.07
N LEU A 229 -17.20 -1.65 -23.82
CA LEU A 229 -17.28 -1.08 -22.48
C LEU A 229 -18.62 -0.37 -22.26
N GLY A 230 -19.25 -0.57 -21.09
CA GLY A 230 -20.52 0.10 -20.74
C GLY A 230 -21.78 -0.41 -21.44
N GLY A 231 -21.69 -1.36 -22.37
CA GLY A 231 -22.83 -1.96 -23.09
C GLY A 231 -23.55 -3.11 -22.36
N VAL A 232 -24.57 -3.67 -23.00
CA VAL A 232 -25.44 -4.75 -22.48
C VAL A 232 -25.33 -6.01 -23.34
N GLY A 233 -25.21 -7.19 -22.72
CA GLY A 233 -25.26 -8.49 -23.42
C GLY A 233 -24.00 -8.90 -24.20
N GLY A 234 -22.90 -8.14 -24.13
CA GLY A 234 -21.62 -8.51 -24.75
C GLY A 234 -20.86 -9.60 -23.97
N PRO A 235 -19.97 -10.39 -24.63
CA PRO A 235 -19.26 -11.51 -24.01
C PRO A 235 -18.17 -11.10 -23.00
N PHE A 236 -17.45 -9.99 -23.25
CA PHE A 236 -16.42 -9.47 -22.33
C PHE A 236 -16.24 -7.97 -22.54
N ARG A 237 -15.59 -7.32 -21.56
CA ARG A 237 -15.22 -5.90 -21.65
C ARG A 237 -13.94 -5.77 -22.47
N LEU A 238 -13.98 -4.91 -23.48
CA LEU A 238 -12.82 -4.52 -24.25
C LEU A 238 -12.75 -3.00 -24.29
N ASP A 239 -11.61 -2.46 -23.87
CA ASP A 239 -11.35 -1.03 -23.88
C ASP A 239 -10.54 -0.66 -25.14
N ALA A 240 -11.04 0.32 -25.88
CA ALA A 240 -10.41 0.88 -27.07
C ALA A 240 -9.83 2.30 -26.84
N GLY A 241 -9.87 2.79 -25.59
CA GLY A 241 -9.31 4.08 -25.18
C GLY A 241 -10.23 5.28 -25.41
N HIS A 242 -11.55 5.06 -25.49
CA HIS A 242 -12.56 6.10 -25.77
C HIS A 242 -13.43 6.39 -24.54
N ASP A 243 -14.09 7.55 -24.54
CA ASP A 243 -15.02 7.94 -23.47
C ASP A 243 -16.17 6.92 -23.29
N VAL A 244 -16.39 6.53 -22.04
CA VAL A 244 -17.23 5.39 -21.68
C VAL A 244 -18.68 5.81 -21.47
N HIS A 245 -19.53 5.55 -22.45
CA HIS A 245 -20.98 5.63 -22.28
C HIS A 245 -21.52 4.35 -21.65
N GLN A 246 -22.04 4.46 -20.42
CA GLN A 246 -22.63 3.34 -19.71
C GLN A 246 -24.14 3.29 -19.92
N MET A 247 -24.65 2.09 -20.20
CA MET A 247 -26.08 1.80 -20.11
C MET A 247 -26.50 1.71 -18.63
N PRO A 248 -27.75 2.09 -18.30
CA PRO A 248 -28.26 2.04 -16.93
C PRO A 248 -28.25 0.60 -16.40
N ASP A 249 -28.07 0.46 -15.08
CA ASP A 249 -27.94 -0.86 -14.45
C ASP A 249 -29.25 -1.67 -14.52
N GLU A 250 -30.39 -1.01 -14.64
CA GLU A 250 -31.69 -1.67 -14.86
C GLU A 250 -31.73 -2.41 -16.19
N ALA A 251 -31.27 -1.78 -17.27
CA ALA A 251 -31.14 -2.40 -18.60
C ALA A 251 -30.18 -3.60 -18.59
N LYS A 252 -29.10 -3.54 -17.80
CA LYS A 252 -28.17 -4.67 -17.64
C LYS A 252 -28.80 -5.86 -16.91
N ARG A 253 -29.73 -5.62 -15.98
CA ARG A 253 -30.43 -6.67 -15.23
C ARG A 253 -31.54 -7.35 -16.04
N GLN A 254 -32.11 -6.66 -17.02
CA GLN A 254 -33.19 -7.18 -17.87
C GLN A 254 -32.71 -8.15 -18.98
N VAL A 255 -31.42 -8.52 -19.00
CA VAL A 255 -30.87 -9.44 -20.02
C VAL A 255 -31.32 -10.88 -19.76
N PRO A 256 -31.94 -11.56 -20.76
CA PRO A 256 -32.32 -12.96 -20.64
C PRO A 256 -31.14 -13.90 -20.32
N GLU A 257 -31.40 -14.92 -19.49
CA GLU A 257 -30.37 -15.84 -19.00
C GLU A 257 -29.66 -16.62 -20.13
N HIS A 258 -30.38 -16.94 -21.21
CA HIS A 258 -29.81 -17.67 -22.36
C HIS A 258 -28.70 -16.86 -23.08
N ILE A 259 -28.82 -15.53 -23.15
CA ILE A 259 -27.82 -14.63 -23.73
C ILE A 259 -26.60 -14.56 -22.83
N LEU A 260 -26.80 -14.46 -21.51
CA LEU A 260 -25.71 -14.47 -20.53
C LEU A 260 -24.91 -15.78 -20.56
N ARG A 261 -25.58 -16.91 -20.76
CA ARG A 261 -24.94 -18.23 -20.87
C ARG A 261 -24.06 -18.30 -22.12
N LYS A 262 -24.60 -17.93 -23.29
CA LYS A 262 -23.83 -17.86 -24.55
C LYS A 262 -22.65 -16.89 -24.45
N ALA A 263 -22.84 -15.74 -23.81
CA ALA A 263 -21.80 -14.74 -23.59
C ALA A 263 -20.62 -15.31 -22.78
N ARG A 264 -20.93 -16.06 -21.71
CA ARG A 264 -19.92 -16.76 -20.88
C ARG A 264 -19.17 -17.84 -21.66
N GLU A 265 -19.85 -18.59 -22.52
CA GLU A 265 -19.22 -19.63 -23.36
C GLU A 265 -18.21 -19.02 -24.35
N ILE A 266 -18.61 -17.96 -25.05
CA ILE A 266 -17.73 -17.23 -25.99
C ILE A 266 -16.55 -16.61 -25.23
N ALA A 267 -16.78 -16.02 -24.06
CA ALA A 267 -15.72 -15.45 -23.24
C ALA A 267 -14.70 -16.52 -22.79
N LYS A 268 -15.17 -17.69 -22.35
CA LYS A 268 -14.29 -18.82 -21.98
C LYS A 268 -13.47 -19.30 -23.18
N ALA A 269 -14.08 -19.44 -24.36
CA ALA A 269 -13.40 -19.87 -25.56
C ALA A 269 -12.30 -18.89 -26.00
N GLU A 270 -12.58 -17.58 -26.00
CA GLU A 270 -11.59 -16.54 -26.34
C GLU A 270 -10.48 -16.45 -25.29
N TYR A 271 -10.82 -16.57 -24.01
CA TYR A 271 -9.84 -16.59 -22.92
C TYR A 271 -8.86 -17.77 -23.06
N GLN A 272 -9.36 -18.96 -23.37
CA GLN A 272 -8.52 -20.13 -23.63
C GLN A 272 -7.59 -19.94 -24.83
N LYS A 273 -8.06 -19.29 -25.91
CA LYS A 273 -7.19 -18.94 -27.06
C LYS A 273 -6.07 -17.97 -26.65
N LYS A 274 -6.41 -16.90 -25.92
CA LYS A 274 -5.41 -15.93 -25.43
C LYS A 274 -4.39 -16.56 -24.49
N LEU A 275 -4.83 -17.45 -23.59
CA LEU A 275 -3.93 -18.23 -22.72
C LEU A 275 -2.94 -19.09 -23.51
N LYS A 276 -3.42 -19.80 -24.54
CA LYS A 276 -2.54 -20.60 -25.41
C LYS A 276 -1.50 -19.74 -26.11
N VAL A 277 -1.90 -18.57 -26.64
CA VAL A 277 -0.97 -17.63 -27.28
C VAL A 277 0.10 -17.16 -26.29
N LEU A 278 -0.29 -16.73 -25.08
CA LEU A 278 0.65 -16.29 -24.04
C LEU A 278 1.61 -17.40 -23.58
N LEU A 279 1.16 -18.66 -23.60
CA LEU A 279 1.98 -19.84 -23.28
C LEU A 279 3.00 -20.16 -24.39
N LEU A 280 2.69 -19.82 -25.65
CA LEU A 280 3.52 -20.10 -26.82
C LEU A 280 4.55 -18.99 -27.10
N THR A 281 4.39 -17.79 -26.55
CA THR A 281 5.37 -16.70 -26.69
C THR A 281 6.53 -16.87 -25.70
N PRO A 282 7.80 -16.86 -26.14
CA PRO A 282 8.96 -17.20 -25.30
C PRO A 282 9.31 -16.18 -24.20
N CYS A 283 8.55 -15.08 -24.06
CA CYS A 283 8.88 -13.97 -23.15
C CYS A 283 8.15 -14.02 -21.78
N SER A 284 7.29 -15.01 -21.51
CA SER A 284 6.51 -15.07 -20.26
C SER A 284 6.67 -16.39 -19.50
N THR A 285 7.91 -16.84 -19.28
CA THR A 285 8.18 -18.06 -18.50
C THR A 285 8.24 -17.80 -16.98
N ARG A 286 8.11 -16.54 -16.52
CA ARG A 286 8.25 -16.18 -15.10
C ARG A 286 6.94 -16.01 -14.32
N VAL A 287 5.79 -15.98 -14.99
CA VAL A 287 4.47 -15.78 -14.34
C VAL A 287 3.65 -17.09 -14.28
N THR A 288 4.05 -18.13 -15.01
CA THR A 288 3.23 -19.34 -15.23
C THR A 288 3.21 -20.34 -14.06
N PHE A 289 4.01 -20.13 -13.01
CA PHE A 289 4.04 -21.06 -11.86
C PHE A 289 2.92 -20.82 -10.84
N MET A 290 2.35 -19.62 -10.76
CA MET A 290 1.31 -19.30 -9.77
C MET A 290 -0.10 -19.66 -10.22
N LEU A 291 -0.40 -19.58 -11.53
CA LEU A 291 -1.78 -19.77 -12.00
C LEU A 291 -2.18 -21.24 -12.20
N ARG A 292 -1.21 -22.17 -12.18
CA ARG A 292 -1.49 -23.60 -12.34
C ARG A 292 -2.00 -24.27 -11.06
N LEU A 293 -1.82 -23.64 -9.89
CA LEU A 293 -2.24 -24.19 -8.60
C LEU A 293 -3.71 -23.92 -8.25
N LEU A 294 -4.41 -23.06 -8.99
CA LEU A 294 -5.80 -22.65 -8.68
C LEU A 294 -6.86 -23.36 -9.55
N LEU A 295 -6.47 -24.29 -10.42
CA LEU A 295 -7.40 -25.01 -11.31
C LEU A 295 -7.36 -26.54 -11.19
N ASP A 296 -6.48 -27.10 -10.36
CA ASP A 296 -6.43 -28.55 -10.09
C ASP A 296 -7.23 -28.90 -8.81
N ASP A 297 -8.54 -28.63 -8.83
CA ASP A 297 -9.50 -29.30 -7.94
C ASP A 297 -9.74 -30.73 -8.46
N ASN A 298 -8.79 -31.64 -8.18
CA ASN A 298 -9.00 -33.10 -8.27
C ASN A 298 -7.86 -33.90 -7.61
N VAL A 299 -7.62 -33.64 -6.33
CA VAL A 299 -6.72 -34.48 -5.50
C VAL A 299 -7.59 -35.37 -4.58
N PRO A 300 -7.54 -36.71 -4.67
CA PRO A 300 -8.30 -37.59 -3.78
C PRO A 300 -7.75 -37.52 -2.33
N PRO A 301 -8.56 -37.87 -1.31
CA PRO A 301 -8.22 -37.59 0.07
C PRO A 301 -7.00 -38.41 0.51
N ARG A 302 -6.03 -37.72 1.11
CA ARG A 302 -4.83 -38.30 1.72
C ARG A 302 -5.22 -39.25 2.86
N SER A 303 -4.67 -40.46 2.85
CA SER A 303 -4.68 -41.36 4.01
C SER A 303 -3.78 -40.79 5.12
N ARG A 304 -4.27 -40.90 6.36
CA ARG A 304 -3.54 -40.56 7.59
C ARG A 304 -2.37 -41.51 7.82
N ILE A 305 -1.25 -40.95 8.27
CA ILE A 305 -0.52 -41.39 9.47
C ILE A 305 -0.38 -40.14 10.34
#